data_AF-A0A183G4F6-F1
#
_entry.id   AF-A0A183G4F6-F1
#
_cell.length_a   1.000
_cell.length_b   1.000
_cell.length_c   1.000
_cell.angle_alpha   90.00
_cell.angle_beta   90.00
_cell.angle_gamma   90.00
#
_symmetry.space_group_name_H-M   'P 1'
#
loop_
_entity.id
_entity.type
_entity.pdbx_description
1 polymer ?
#
loop_
_entity_poly.entity_id
_entity_poly.type
_entity_poly.pdbx_seq_one_letter_code
_entity_poly.pdbx_strand_id
1 'polypeptide(L)'
;MANGNVQNKGIVEYPRIHSGIPDFEFSKVWMVFDTLFVCCSTMKEWPAWVNATIFDQIRRLYDESSRLNYHTDVICRLRGRPPLRHIISRFEAKARGTLGDKPKLHAYSAQDTTLAAMLAAVGIYPKQFPDYSSAVMLVV
;
A
#
# COMPACT_ATOMS: atom_id res chain seq x y z
N MET A 1 1.13 -12.43 -26.09
CA MET A 1 1.07 -10.96 -26.18
C MET A 1 -0.38 -10.55 -26.36
N ALA A 2 -0.80 -9.48 -25.68
CA ALA A 2 -2.04 -8.71 -25.84
C ALA A 2 -3.39 -9.46 -25.73
N ASN A 3 -3.97 -9.52 -24.52
CA ASN A 3 -5.44 -9.58 -24.37
C ASN A 3 -6.00 -8.89 -23.10
N GLY A 4 -5.22 -8.00 -22.45
CA GLY A 4 -5.62 -7.31 -21.22
C GLY A 4 -6.14 -5.88 -21.38
N ASN A 5 -6.14 -5.31 -22.59
CA ASN A 5 -6.27 -3.85 -22.78
C ASN A 5 -7.68 -3.35 -23.13
N VAL A 6 -8.67 -4.22 -23.37
CA VAL A 6 -10.01 -3.77 -23.80
C VAL A 6 -11.00 -3.71 -22.64
N GLN A 7 -10.93 -4.63 -21.67
CA GLN A 7 -11.75 -4.57 -20.44
C GLN A 7 -11.24 -3.52 -19.43
N ASN A 8 -9.94 -3.28 -19.37
CA ASN A 8 -9.33 -2.35 -18.41
C ASN A 8 -9.48 -0.86 -18.78
N LYS A 9 -9.88 -0.53 -20.02
CA LYS A 9 -10.11 0.88 -20.38
C LYS A 9 -11.35 1.46 -19.71
N GLY A 10 -12.44 0.69 -19.64
CA GLY A 10 -13.69 1.15 -19.02
C GLY A 10 -13.58 1.39 -17.52
N ILE A 11 -12.74 0.61 -16.83
CA ILE A 11 -12.66 0.61 -15.36
C ILE A 11 -11.84 1.81 -14.82
N VAL A 12 -10.90 2.35 -15.61
CA VAL A 12 -10.12 3.56 -15.27
C VAL A 12 -10.87 4.81 -15.73
N GLU A 13 -11.57 4.72 -16.86
CA GLU A 13 -12.33 5.82 -17.45
C GLU A 13 -13.54 6.21 -16.59
N TYR A 14 -14.18 5.24 -15.95
CA TYR A 14 -15.37 5.49 -15.13
C TYR A 14 -15.08 6.37 -13.90
N PRO A 15 -14.08 6.07 -13.05
CA PRO A 15 -13.63 6.99 -12.01
C PRO A 15 -13.15 8.33 -12.56
N ARG A 16 -12.51 8.37 -13.73
CA ARG A 16 -12.04 9.61 -14.35
C ARG A 16 -13.17 10.60 -14.61
N ILE A 17 -14.28 10.12 -15.18
CA ILE A 17 -15.43 10.96 -15.54
C ILE A 17 -16.15 11.49 -14.28
N HIS A 18 -16.27 10.66 -13.25
CA HIS A 18 -17.09 10.99 -12.07
C HIS A 18 -16.34 11.62 -10.89
N SER A 19 -15.02 11.43 -10.79
CA SER A 19 -14.22 11.94 -9.66
C SER A 19 -13.92 13.43 -9.72
N GLY A 20 -14.00 14.06 -10.90
CA GLY A 20 -13.64 15.47 -11.09
C GLY A 20 -12.14 15.77 -10.90
N ILE A 21 -11.27 14.76 -10.87
CA ILE A 21 -9.82 14.94 -10.72
C ILE A 21 -9.21 15.35 -12.07
N PRO A 22 -8.52 16.51 -12.16
CA PRO A 22 -7.85 16.92 -13.39
C PRO A 22 -6.66 15.99 -13.72
N ASP A 23 -6.47 15.70 -15.01
CA ASP A 23 -5.41 14.82 -15.52
C ASP A 23 -5.35 13.48 -14.78
N PHE A 24 -6.49 12.77 -14.72
CA PHE A 24 -6.56 11.49 -14.02
C PHE A 24 -5.70 10.43 -14.70
N GLU A 25 -4.73 9.92 -13.95
CA GLU A 25 -3.83 8.85 -14.35
C GLU A 25 -3.96 7.65 -13.42
N PHE A 26 -3.45 6.50 -13.86
CA PHE A 26 -3.42 5.27 -13.06
C PHE A 26 -2.73 5.47 -11.69
N SER A 27 -1.71 6.35 -11.63
CA SER A 27 -1.00 6.72 -10.41
C SER A 27 -1.84 7.52 -9.41
N LYS A 28 -2.99 8.09 -9.83
CA LYS A 28 -3.90 8.89 -8.99
C LYS A 28 -5.13 8.11 -8.52
N VAL A 29 -5.25 6.83 -8.86
CA VAL A 29 -6.38 5.97 -8.44
C VAL A 29 -6.54 5.95 -6.92
N TRP A 30 -5.44 6.00 -6.16
CA TRP A 30 -5.47 6.08 -4.69
C TRP A 30 -6.27 7.26 -4.16
N MET A 31 -6.31 8.40 -4.86
CA MET A 31 -7.07 9.58 -4.42
C MET A 31 -8.57 9.30 -4.40
N VAL A 32 -9.07 8.57 -5.41
CA VAL A 32 -10.48 8.18 -5.50
C VAL A 32 -10.78 7.10 -4.46
N PHE A 33 -9.94 6.07 -4.37
CA PHE A 33 -10.13 4.98 -3.43
C PHE A 33 -10.14 5.46 -1.97
N ASP A 34 -9.12 6.22 -1.55
CA ASP A 34 -8.98 6.68 -0.16
C ASP A 34 -10.16 7.57 0.25
N THR A 35 -10.58 8.49 -0.63
CA THR A 35 -11.76 9.33 -0.40
C THR A 35 -13.02 8.48 -0.22
N LEU A 36 -13.27 7.52 -1.11
CA LEU A 36 -14.46 6.66 -1.02
C LEU A 36 -14.41 5.73 0.20
N PHE A 37 -13.24 5.25 0.59
CA PHE A 37 -13.03 4.42 1.77
C PHE A 37 -13.34 5.20 3.05
N VAL A 38 -12.86 6.45 3.16
CA VAL A 38 -13.16 7.33 4.29
C VAL A 38 -14.65 7.69 4.32
N CYS A 39 -15.26 8.05 3.19
CA CYS A 39 -16.70 8.32 3.12
C CYS A 39 -17.53 7.12 3.61
N CYS A 40 -17.17 5.91 3.19
CA CYS A 40 -17.85 4.68 3.61
C CYS A 40 -17.72 4.43 5.12
N SER A 41 -16.53 4.67 5.69
CA SER A 41 -16.25 4.39 7.11
C SER A 41 -16.81 5.46 8.06
N THR A 42 -16.95 6.71 7.61
CA THR A 42 -17.36 7.85 8.47
C THR A 42 -18.79 8.31 8.25
N MET A 43 -19.24 8.42 6.99
CA MET A 43 -20.53 9.02 6.61
C MET A 43 -21.57 7.98 6.17
N LYS A 44 -21.17 6.71 5.99
CA LYS A 44 -22.01 5.56 5.57
C LYS A 44 -22.75 5.70 4.24
N GLU A 45 -22.60 6.80 3.52
CA GLU A 45 -23.21 7.00 2.21
C GLU A 45 -22.15 7.16 1.12
N TRP A 46 -22.32 6.42 0.04
CA TRP A 46 -21.52 6.58 -1.17
C TRP A 46 -22.12 7.67 -2.07
N PRO A 47 -21.29 8.33 -2.90
CA PRO A 47 -21.81 9.13 -4.00
C PRO A 47 -22.74 8.30 -4.90
N ALA A 48 -23.75 8.93 -5.50
CA ALA A 48 -24.77 8.25 -6.30
C ALA A 48 -24.23 7.39 -7.47
N TRP A 49 -23.00 7.67 -7.92
CA TRP A 49 -22.32 6.92 -8.99
C TRP A 49 -21.53 5.70 -8.49
N VAL A 50 -21.43 5.48 -7.17
CA VAL A 50 -20.68 4.37 -6.58
C VAL A 50 -21.63 3.37 -5.93
N ASN A 51 -21.43 2.10 -6.26
CA ASN A 51 -22.05 0.95 -5.59
C ASN A 51 -20.96 -0.06 -5.18
N ALA A 52 -21.35 -1.15 -4.53
CA ALA A 52 -20.39 -2.11 -3.96
C ALA A 52 -19.49 -2.75 -5.03
N THR A 53 -20.04 -3.02 -6.22
CA THR A 53 -19.29 -3.58 -7.34
C THR A 53 -18.27 -2.59 -7.88
N ILE A 54 -18.66 -1.33 -8.06
CA ILE A 54 -17.77 -0.26 -8.53
C ILE A 54 -16.67 0.00 -7.49
N PHE A 55 -17.01 0.00 -6.20
CA PHE A 55 -16.06 0.17 -5.12
C PHE A 55 -15.02 -0.97 -5.10
N ASP A 56 -15.44 -2.23 -5.24
CA ASP A 56 -14.52 -3.37 -5.31
C ASP A 56 -13.60 -3.28 -6.54
N GLN A 57 -14.12 -2.82 -7.68
CA GLN A 57 -13.32 -2.55 -8.87
C GLN A 57 -12.25 -1.47 -8.66
N ILE A 58 -12.63 -0.35 -8.04
CA ILE A 58 -11.70 0.74 -7.69
C ILE A 58 -10.65 0.25 -6.71
N ARG A 59 -11.03 -0.57 -5.72
CA ARG A 59 -10.10 -1.19 -4.78
C ARG A 59 -9.07 -2.07 -5.47
N ARG A 60 -9.49 -2.94 -6.40
CA ARG A 60 -8.57 -3.78 -7.18
C ARG A 60 -7.62 -2.96 -8.03
N LEU A 61 -8.11 -1.88 -8.65
CA LEU A 61 -7.24 -0.95 -9.39
C LEU A 61 -6.22 -0.27 -8.48
N TYR A 62 -6.65 0.15 -7.29
CA TYR A 62 -5.77 0.72 -6.28
C TYR A 62 -4.70 -0.29 -5.87
N ASP A 63 -5.07 -1.52 -5.51
CA ASP A 63 -4.13 -2.58 -5.12
C ASP A 63 -3.09 -2.85 -6.22
N GLU A 64 -3.51 -2.93 -7.48
CA GLU A 64 -2.64 -3.10 -8.64
C GLU A 64 -1.72 -1.88 -8.87
N SER A 65 -2.25 -0.65 -8.80
CA SER A 65 -1.48 0.58 -8.93
C SER A 65 -0.41 0.70 -7.84
N SER A 66 -0.77 0.34 -6.62
CA SER A 66 0.10 0.38 -5.46
C SER A 66 1.18 -0.70 -5.53
N ARG A 67 0.88 -1.88 -6.08
CA ARG A 67 1.88 -2.92 -6.34
C ARG A 67 2.94 -2.47 -7.36
N LEU A 68 2.52 -1.75 -8.40
CA LEU A 68 3.46 -1.17 -9.36
C LEU A 68 4.36 -0.10 -8.73
N ASN A 69 4.02 0.49 -7.59
CA ASN A 69 4.95 1.42 -6.93
C ASN A 69 6.16 0.72 -6.29
N TYR A 70 6.15 -0.62 -6.18
CA TYR A 70 7.22 -1.40 -5.54
C TYR A 70 7.68 -2.59 -6.40
N HIS A 71 7.41 -2.58 -7.71
CA HIS A 71 7.71 -3.74 -8.58
C HIS A 71 9.19 -3.90 -8.95
N THR A 72 10.02 -2.86 -8.76
CA THR A 72 11.44 -2.92 -9.11
C THR A 72 12.32 -3.09 -7.88
N ASP A 73 13.36 -3.92 -8.02
CA ASP A 73 14.39 -4.11 -7.00
C ASP A 73 15.02 -2.78 -6.55
N VAL A 74 15.18 -1.83 -7.47
CA VAL A 74 15.76 -0.51 -7.18
C VAL A 74 14.88 0.26 -6.20
N ILE A 75 13.57 0.36 -6.45
CA ILE A 75 12.66 1.10 -5.58
C ILE A 75 12.51 0.38 -4.22
N CYS A 76 12.41 -0.94 -4.21
CA CYS A 76 12.38 -1.74 -2.97
C CYS A 76 13.63 -1.50 -2.12
N ARG A 77 14.80 -1.47 -2.74
CA ARG A 77 16.06 -1.22 -2.03
C ARG A 77 16.16 0.20 -1.50
N LEU A 78 15.71 1.20 -2.26
CA LEU A 78 15.77 2.59 -1.84
C LEU A 78 14.78 2.92 -0.71
N ARG A 79 13.55 2.39 -0.80
CA ARG A 79 12.47 2.72 0.16
C ARG A 79 12.39 1.78 1.35
N GLY A 80 12.57 0.48 1.13
CA GLY A 80 12.35 -0.55 2.15
C GLY A 80 13.57 -0.95 2.97
N ARG A 81 14.79 -0.88 2.40
CA ARG A 81 16.01 -1.33 3.13
C ARG A 81 16.42 -0.45 4.30
N PRO A 82 16.36 0.89 4.25
CA PRO A 82 16.78 1.71 5.38
C PRO A 82 16.07 1.34 6.69
N PRO A 83 14.72 1.29 6.77
CA PRO A 83 14.04 0.90 8.01
C PRO A 83 14.36 -0.53 8.43
N LEU A 84 14.42 -1.49 7.49
CA LEU A 84 14.79 -2.88 7.78
C LEU A 84 16.20 -3.01 8.35
N ARG A 85 17.19 -2.27 7.83
CA ARG A 85 18.56 -2.28 8.32
C ARG A 85 18.65 -1.86 9.79
N HIS A 86 17.84 -0.88 10.20
CA HIS A 86 17.77 -0.46 11.60
C HIS A 86 17.17 -1.54 12.50
N ILE A 87 16.18 -2.31 12.02
CA ILE A 87 15.58 -3.41 12.79
C ILE A 87 16.56 -4.58 12.91
N ILE A 88 17.13 -5.02 11.79
CA ILE A 88 18.07 -6.14 11.73
C ILE A 88 19.32 -5.87 12.59
N SER A 89 19.88 -4.66 12.53
CA SER A 89 21.06 -4.33 13.35
C SER A 89 20.79 -4.43 14.87
N ARG A 90 19.55 -4.15 15.30
CA ARG A 90 19.14 -4.35 16.70
C ARG A 90 18.96 -5.83 17.04
N PHE A 91 18.37 -6.61 16.14
CA PHE A 91 18.26 -8.06 16.32
C PHE A 91 19.61 -8.73 16.44
N GLU A 92 20.56 -8.36 15.58
CA GLU A 92 21.93 -8.84 15.68
C GLU A 92 22.61 -8.42 17.00
N ALA A 93 22.41 -7.18 17.44
CA ALA A 93 22.95 -6.71 18.73
C ALA A 93 22.33 -7.49 19.91
N LYS A 94 21.04 -7.83 19.84
CA LYS A 94 20.36 -8.68 20.82
C LYS A 94 20.96 -10.09 20.83
N ALA A 95 21.13 -10.70 19.66
CA ALA A 95 21.69 -12.04 19.51
C ALA A 95 23.15 -12.12 20.01
N ARG A 96 23.95 -11.06 19.82
CA ARG A 96 25.33 -10.96 20.31
C ARG A 96 25.44 -10.57 21.80
N GLY A 97 24.33 -10.31 22.49
CA GLY A 97 24.35 -9.81 23.87
C GLY A 97 24.87 -8.37 24.03
N THR A 98 25.09 -7.65 22.94
CA THR A 98 25.64 -6.28 22.92
C THR A 98 24.55 -5.20 22.93
N LEU A 99 23.27 -5.59 23.07
CA LEU A 99 22.16 -4.65 23.06
C LEU A 99 22.13 -3.76 24.32
N GLY A 100 22.62 -4.28 25.46
CA GLY A 100 22.57 -3.61 26.77
C GLY A 100 21.13 -3.42 27.27
N ASP A 101 20.89 -2.34 28.01
CA ASP A 101 19.59 -2.01 28.62
C ASP A 101 18.58 -1.37 27.65
N LYS A 102 18.74 -1.55 26.33
CA LYS A 102 17.81 -0.97 25.35
C LYS A 102 16.44 -1.65 25.43
N PRO A 103 15.36 -0.96 24.99
CA PRO A 103 14.02 -1.51 24.98
C PRO A 103 13.92 -2.86 24.27
N LYS A 104 13.16 -3.78 24.86
CA LYS A 104 12.88 -5.11 24.28
C LYS A 104 11.88 -5.06 23.12
N LEU A 105 11.08 -3.99 23.07
CA LEU A 105 10.07 -3.75 22.05
C LEU A 105 10.33 -2.37 21.43
N HIS A 106 10.31 -2.33 20.10
CA HIS A 106 10.38 -1.11 19.32
C HIS A 106 9.16 -1.03 18.42
N ALA A 107 8.39 0.05 18.55
CA ALA A 107 7.25 0.36 17.69
C ALA A 107 7.62 1.51 16.75
N TYR A 108 7.30 1.34 15.47
CA TYR A 108 7.50 2.36 14.44
C TYR A 108 6.12 2.72 13.87
N SER A 109 5.72 3.98 14.03
CA SER A 109 4.54 4.50 13.35
C SER A 109 4.95 4.95 11.95
N ALA A 110 4.26 4.45 10.93
CA ALA A 110 4.57 4.71 9.54
C ALA A 110 3.31 4.65 8.66
N GLN A 111 3.47 5.01 7.39
CA GLN A 111 2.41 4.90 6.39
C GLN A 111 2.36 3.47 5.81
N ASP A 112 1.18 3.11 5.29
CA ASP A 112 0.91 1.93 4.47
C ASP A 112 1.98 1.69 3.37
N THR A 113 2.42 2.76 2.71
CA THR A 113 3.50 2.76 1.73
C THR A 113 4.84 2.25 2.29
N THR A 114 5.16 2.60 3.54
CA THR A 114 6.35 2.10 4.24
C THR A 114 6.23 0.60 4.51
N LEU A 115 5.06 0.13 4.94
CA LEU A 115 4.82 -1.29 5.18
C LEU A 115 4.94 -2.08 3.87
N ALA A 116 4.31 -1.61 2.80
CA ALA A 116 4.40 -2.24 1.48
C ALA A 116 5.84 -2.26 0.95
N ALA A 117 6.60 -1.17 1.11
CA ALA A 117 8.01 -1.11 0.72
C ALA A 117 8.89 -2.07 1.53
N MET A 118 8.65 -2.19 2.84
CA MET A 118 9.37 -3.12 3.72
C MET A 118 9.08 -4.57 3.35
N LEU A 119 7.81 -4.92 3.12
CA LEU A 119 7.40 -6.25 2.67
C LEU A 119 8.04 -6.58 1.32
N ALA A 120 7.99 -5.65 0.36
CA ALA A 120 8.59 -5.84 -0.96
C ALA A 120 10.12 -6.01 -0.88
N ALA A 121 10.79 -5.31 0.05
CA ALA A 121 12.23 -5.44 0.26
C ALA A 121 12.66 -6.81 0.83
N VAL A 122 11.74 -7.56 1.44
CA VAL A 122 11.96 -8.96 1.85
C VAL A 122 11.35 -9.98 0.88
N GLY A 123 10.90 -9.54 -0.30
CA GLY A 123 10.32 -10.40 -1.34
C GLY A 123 8.85 -10.76 -1.14
N ILE A 124 8.14 -10.08 -0.23
CA ILE A 124 6.72 -10.28 0.02
C ILE A 124 5.92 -9.18 -0.69
N TYR A 125 5.08 -9.57 -1.63
CA TYR A 125 4.21 -8.65 -2.37
C TYR A 125 2.75 -8.90 -1.99
N PRO A 126 2.16 -8.07 -1.12
CA PRO A 126 0.80 -8.30 -0.67
C PRO A 126 -0.17 -8.09 -1.84
N LYS A 127 -1.17 -8.98 -1.96
CA LYS A 127 -2.22 -8.88 -3.00
C LYS A 127 -3.18 -7.72 -2.73
N GLN A 128 -3.46 -7.49 -1.45
CA GLN A 128 -4.23 -6.35 -0.96
C GLN A 128 -3.24 -5.40 -0.29
N PHE A 129 -3.34 -4.10 -0.60
CA PHE A 129 -2.50 -3.11 0.05
C PHE A 129 -2.82 -3.00 1.55
N PRO A 130 -1.86 -2.63 2.43
CA PRO A 130 -2.12 -2.58 3.86
C PRO A 130 -3.32 -1.70 4.23
N ASP A 131 -4.33 -2.26 4.89
CA ASP A 131 -5.47 -1.53 5.43
C ASP A 131 -5.04 -0.65 6.62
N TYR A 132 -5.91 0.27 7.05
CA TYR A 132 -5.66 1.07 8.25
C TYR A 132 -5.37 0.19 9.48
N SER A 133 -4.44 0.65 10.31
CA SER A 133 -3.95 -0.06 11.49
C SER A 133 -3.27 -1.40 11.21
N SER A 134 -2.87 -1.68 9.96
CA SER A 134 -1.99 -2.80 9.65
C SER A 134 -0.65 -2.67 10.38
N ALA A 135 -0.12 -3.79 10.87
CA ALA A 135 1.17 -3.84 11.55
C ALA A 135 2.01 -5.00 11.05
N VAL A 136 3.30 -4.76 10.85
CA VAL A 136 4.30 -5.81 10.59
C VAL A 136 5.06 -6.05 11.88
N MET A 137 4.92 -7.25 12.43
CA MET A 137 5.66 -7.67 13.63
C MET A 137 6.83 -8.56 13.22
N LEU A 138 8.02 -8.13 13.63
CA LEU A 138 9.24 -8.91 13.48
C LEU A 138 9.68 -9.36 14.87
N VAL A 139 9.90 -10.66 15.04
CA VAL A 139 10.25 -11.28 16.32
C VAL A 139 11.60 -11.98 16.21
N VAL A 140 12.43 -11.86 17.26
CA VAL A 140 13.76 -12.48 17.37
C VAL A 140 14.01 -12.94 18.80
#